data_AF-A0A919PDK3-F1
#
_entry.id   AF-A0A919PDK3-F1
#
_cell.length_a   1.000
_cell.length_b   1.000
_cell.length_c   1.000
_cell.angle_alpha   90.00
_cell.angle_beta   90.00
_cell.angle_gamma   90.00
#
_symmetry.space_group_name_H-M   'P 1'
#
loop_
_entity.id
_entity.type
_entity.pdbx_description
1 polymer ?
#
loop_
_entity_poly.entity_id
_entity_poly.type
_entity_poly.pdbx_seq_one_letter_code
_entity_poly.pdbx_strand_id
1 'polypeptide(L)'
;MSDPSRELVTPTPSSPIPDFVDEVLSFPDLVSPSYWLLLIIEQVCGTNPVEWVTEHFSGDWERMSTASSALEHLADYHEAMAVELRHARETYEAGWTGEAAAAASAYFVRLEDAVNAQAGPLRDIAREVDNVAQGMKSTQATLDSLIGMMLDWAIAAAVAAAAAAASSWTVVGGLVGGGSAAFSIAQAGRVWMQVVQVHGNAVSMMNAVVGLSAGFLGSIHGFSTQPLPSGSYTNRQLP
;
A
#
# COMPACT_ATOMS: atom_id res chain seq x y z
N MET A 1 3.24 26.92 -25.65
CA MET A 1 4.22 26.30 -24.76
C MET A 1 3.50 26.04 -23.46
N SER A 2 3.17 24.77 -23.28
CA SER A 2 2.62 24.20 -22.06
C SER A 2 3.80 24.01 -21.10
N ASP A 3 3.72 24.56 -19.89
CA ASP A 3 4.77 24.36 -18.89
C ASP A 3 4.58 22.98 -18.25
N PRO A 4 5.47 21.99 -18.48
CA PRO A 4 5.31 20.63 -17.97
C PRO A 4 5.25 20.56 -16.44
N SER A 5 5.82 21.56 -15.76
CA SER A 5 5.82 21.62 -14.28
C SER A 5 4.42 21.78 -13.68
N ARG A 6 3.42 22.16 -14.49
CA ARG A 6 2.01 22.27 -14.07
C ARG A 6 1.36 20.94 -13.69
N GLU A 7 1.91 19.82 -14.16
CA GLU A 7 1.41 18.49 -13.84
C GLU A 7 1.82 18.03 -12.44
N LEU A 8 2.79 18.69 -11.79
CA LEU A 8 3.26 18.36 -10.45
C LEU A 8 2.35 18.98 -9.36
N VAL A 9 1.13 18.47 -9.26
CA VAL A 9 0.11 18.93 -8.29
C VAL A 9 0.30 18.27 -6.93
N THR A 10 -0.14 18.93 -5.85
CA THR A 10 -0.07 18.38 -4.49
C THR A 10 -1.08 17.22 -4.32
N PRO A 11 -0.63 16.01 -3.97
CA PRO A 11 -1.51 14.85 -3.81
C PRO A 11 -2.35 14.90 -2.52
N THR A 12 -3.55 14.32 -2.54
CA THR A 12 -4.51 14.36 -1.40
C THR A 12 -4.98 12.97 -0.95
N PRO A 13 -5.13 12.73 0.37
CA PRO A 13 -5.50 11.44 0.94
C PRO A 13 -7.03 11.20 1.11
N SER A 14 -7.43 9.97 1.49
CA SER A 14 -8.84 9.57 1.68
C SER A 14 -9.16 8.82 3.00
N SER A 15 -9.53 9.62 4.01
CA SER A 15 -10.29 9.38 5.24
C SER A 15 -9.65 8.58 6.41
N PRO A 16 -9.97 8.98 7.67
CA PRO A 16 -9.27 8.54 8.90
C PRO A 16 -9.80 7.22 9.52
N ILE A 17 -8.98 6.71 10.46
CA ILE A 17 -9.10 5.43 11.19
C ILE A 17 -10.24 5.45 12.23
N PRO A 18 -11.06 4.40 12.38
CA PRO A 18 -11.99 4.23 13.50
C PRO A 18 -11.30 3.79 14.80
N ASP A 19 -11.62 4.44 15.93
CA ASP A 19 -11.09 4.12 17.27
C ASP A 19 -11.85 2.95 17.92
N PHE A 20 -11.32 1.72 17.75
CA PHE A 20 -11.83 0.52 18.43
C PHE A 20 -11.25 0.34 19.85
N VAL A 21 -10.19 1.08 20.19
CA VAL A 21 -9.52 1.06 21.49
C VAL A 21 -10.45 1.56 22.60
N ASP A 22 -11.26 2.57 22.29
CA ASP A 22 -12.27 3.11 23.22
C ASP A 22 -13.40 2.11 23.51
N GLU A 23 -13.73 1.21 22.58
CA GLU A 23 -14.79 0.22 22.78
C GLU A 23 -14.34 -0.94 23.67
N VAL A 24 -13.07 -1.35 23.60
CA VAL A 24 -12.50 -2.37 24.50
C VAL A 24 -12.26 -1.81 25.92
N LEU A 25 -11.91 -0.53 26.05
CA LEU A 25 -11.66 0.12 27.34
C LEU A 25 -12.93 0.63 28.04
N SER A 26 -14.06 0.70 27.34
CA SER A 26 -15.32 1.23 27.88
C SER A 26 -16.21 0.19 28.60
N PHE A 27 -15.70 -0.98 28.98
CA PHE A 27 -16.43 -1.99 29.75
C PHE A 27 -16.28 -1.79 31.28
N PRO A 28 -17.19 -1.09 31.98
CA PRO A 28 -16.86 -0.52 33.29
C PRO A 28 -17.25 -1.41 34.49
N ASP A 29 -18.05 -2.48 34.35
CA ASP A 29 -18.69 -3.13 35.51
C ASP A 29 -18.60 -4.67 35.60
N LEU A 30 -17.60 -5.30 34.97
CA LEU A 30 -17.49 -6.78 34.90
C LEU A 30 -16.17 -7.33 35.47
N VAL A 31 -15.78 -6.93 36.69
CA VAL A 31 -14.50 -7.37 37.31
C VAL A 31 -14.29 -8.91 37.31
N SER A 32 -15.36 -9.72 37.33
CA SER A 32 -15.27 -11.19 37.19
C SER A 32 -15.26 -11.67 35.72
N PRO A 33 -16.19 -11.27 34.83
CA PRO A 33 -16.14 -11.68 33.42
C PRO A 33 -14.96 -11.09 32.63
N SER A 34 -14.50 -9.88 32.93
CA SER A 34 -13.32 -9.27 32.31
C SER A 34 -12.04 -10.02 32.64
N TYR A 35 -11.92 -10.58 33.85
CA TYR A 35 -10.81 -11.47 34.20
C TYR A 35 -10.80 -12.75 33.35
N TRP A 36 -11.96 -13.40 33.19
CA TRP A 36 -12.08 -14.58 32.32
C TRP A 36 -11.86 -14.25 30.84
N LEU A 37 -12.33 -13.07 30.41
CA LEU A 37 -12.14 -12.57 29.05
C LEU A 37 -10.66 -12.41 28.72
N LEU A 38 -9.87 -11.77 29.60
CA LEU A 38 -8.44 -11.60 29.41
C LEU A 38 -7.72 -12.96 29.35
N LEU A 39 -8.05 -13.89 30.25
CA LEU A 39 -7.51 -15.25 30.22
C LEU A 39 -7.83 -16.00 28.93
N ILE A 40 -9.06 -15.86 28.41
CA ILE A 40 -9.47 -16.51 27.16
C ILE A 40 -8.78 -15.85 25.97
N ILE A 41 -8.66 -14.53 25.94
CA ILE A 41 -7.94 -13.80 24.90
C ILE A 41 -6.47 -14.22 24.87
N GLU A 42 -5.79 -14.28 26.03
CA GLU A 42 -4.42 -14.78 26.13
C GLU A 42 -4.31 -16.24 25.65
N GLN A 43 -5.25 -17.09 26.06
CA GLN A 43 -5.25 -18.52 25.68
C GLN A 43 -5.48 -18.73 24.18
N VAL A 44 -6.31 -17.89 23.56
CA VAL A 44 -6.69 -18.00 22.14
C VAL A 44 -5.67 -17.35 21.22
N CYS A 45 -5.20 -16.15 21.58
CA CYS A 45 -4.38 -15.32 20.71
C CYS A 45 -2.88 -15.49 20.97
N GLY A 46 -2.49 -15.88 22.20
CA GLY A 46 -1.08 -15.94 22.64
C GLY A 46 -0.38 -14.58 22.74
N THR A 47 -1.07 -13.50 22.37
CA THR A 47 -0.65 -12.09 22.40
C THR A 47 -1.88 -11.22 22.65
N ASN A 48 -1.69 -9.93 22.92
CA ASN A 48 -2.78 -8.96 22.91
C ASN A 48 -3.21 -8.69 21.45
N PRO A 49 -4.41 -9.11 21.01
CA PRO A 49 -4.82 -9.01 19.62
C PRO A 49 -5.04 -7.56 19.16
N VAL A 50 -5.44 -6.67 20.08
CA VAL A 50 -5.61 -5.23 19.81
C VAL A 50 -4.25 -4.61 19.51
N GLU A 51 -3.28 -4.85 20.39
CA GLU A 51 -1.90 -4.37 20.24
C GLU A 51 -1.26 -4.92 18.97
N TRP A 52 -1.42 -6.21 18.70
CA TRP A 52 -0.90 -6.85 17.48
C TRP A 52 -1.45 -6.20 16.20
N VAL A 53 -2.76 -5.91 16.16
CA VAL A 53 -3.36 -5.24 15.00
C VAL A 53 -2.92 -3.78 14.92
N THR A 54 -2.85 -3.04 16.02
CA THR A 54 -2.32 -1.67 15.99
C THR A 54 -0.87 -1.62 15.49
N GLU A 55 -0.01 -2.55 15.94
CA GLU A 55 1.38 -2.64 15.48
C GLU A 55 1.49 -2.97 13.99
N HIS A 56 0.67 -3.89 13.49
CA HIS A 56 0.79 -4.42 12.12
C HIS A 56 -0.08 -3.69 11.08
N PHE A 57 -1.09 -2.94 11.53
CA PHE A 57 -2.10 -2.29 10.67
C PHE A 57 -2.21 -0.76 10.87
N SER A 58 -1.31 -0.14 11.65
CA SER A 58 -1.14 1.34 11.71
C SER A 58 -0.55 1.97 10.44
N GLY A 59 -0.52 1.24 9.32
CA GLY A 59 0.08 1.70 8.06
C GLY A 59 -0.67 2.88 7.47
N ASP A 60 0.04 3.93 7.07
CA ASP A 60 -0.54 5.11 6.46
C ASP A 60 -0.86 4.83 4.96
N TRP A 61 -1.97 4.13 4.69
CA TRP A 61 -2.44 3.81 3.32
C TRP A 61 -2.74 5.08 2.52
N GLU A 62 -3.05 6.17 3.21
CA GLU A 62 -3.19 7.51 2.64
C GLU A 62 -1.88 7.97 1.98
N ARG A 63 -0.73 7.79 2.65
CA ARG A 63 0.59 8.05 2.04
C ARG A 63 0.88 7.15 0.85
N MET A 64 0.39 5.92 0.85
CA MET A 64 0.59 5.00 -0.28
C MET A 64 -0.21 5.44 -1.51
N SER A 65 -1.48 5.80 -1.33
CA SER A 65 -2.30 6.37 -2.42
C SER A 65 -1.74 7.73 -2.88
N THR A 66 -1.23 8.55 -1.96
CA THR A 66 -0.50 9.79 -2.26
C THR A 66 0.72 9.54 -3.15
N ALA A 67 1.49 8.47 -2.87
CA ALA A 67 2.64 8.09 -3.69
C ALA A 67 2.23 7.62 -5.10
N SER A 68 1.10 6.90 -5.22
CA SER A 68 0.54 6.55 -6.54
C SER A 68 0.20 7.80 -7.35
N SER A 69 -0.53 8.75 -6.78
CA SER A 69 -0.87 10.02 -7.44
C SER A 69 0.38 10.80 -7.87
N ALA A 70 1.44 10.81 -7.04
CA ALA A 70 2.71 11.43 -7.42
C ALA A 70 3.38 10.74 -8.63
N LEU A 71 3.28 9.42 -8.75
CA LEU A 71 3.81 8.66 -9.89
C LEU A 71 3.00 8.93 -11.18
N GLU A 72 1.68 9.10 -11.08
CA GLU A 72 0.84 9.50 -12.22
C GLU A 72 1.24 10.89 -12.73
N HIS A 73 1.35 11.87 -11.83
CA HIS A 73 1.80 13.22 -12.17
C HIS A 73 3.21 13.23 -12.77
N LEU A 74 4.09 12.35 -12.31
CA LEU A 74 5.41 12.19 -12.90
C LEU A 74 5.34 11.60 -14.31
N ALA A 75 4.43 10.66 -14.58
CA ALA A 75 4.21 10.14 -15.93
C ALA A 75 3.68 11.23 -16.88
N ASP A 76 2.71 12.03 -16.43
CA ASP A 76 2.13 13.13 -17.21
C ASP A 76 3.19 14.19 -17.53
N TYR A 77 4.06 14.51 -16.55
CA TYR A 77 5.22 15.38 -16.77
C TYR A 77 6.15 14.85 -17.88
N HIS A 78 6.43 13.54 -17.93
CA HIS A 78 7.29 12.98 -18.97
C HIS A 78 6.66 13.10 -20.36
N GLU A 79 5.35 12.85 -20.50
CA GLU A 79 4.67 13.03 -21.78
C GLU A 79 4.66 14.50 -22.22
N ALA A 80 4.36 15.42 -21.29
CA ALA A 80 4.40 16.85 -21.56
C ALA A 80 5.80 17.33 -21.96
N MET A 81 6.85 16.82 -21.30
CA MET A 81 8.24 17.13 -21.65
C MET A 81 8.61 16.61 -23.04
N ALA A 82 8.17 15.41 -23.42
CA ALA A 82 8.39 14.88 -24.76
C ALA A 82 7.73 15.76 -25.84
N VAL A 83 6.52 16.26 -25.58
CA VAL A 83 5.82 17.20 -26.48
C VAL A 83 6.57 18.53 -26.60
N GLU A 84 7.06 19.11 -25.49
CA GLU A 84 7.82 20.37 -25.55
C GLU A 84 9.19 20.19 -26.23
N LEU A 85 9.86 19.04 -26.06
CA LEU A 85 11.07 18.69 -26.81
C LEU A 85 10.82 18.62 -28.32
N ARG A 86 9.69 18.04 -28.74
CA ARG A 86 9.26 18.00 -30.14
C ARG A 86 9.06 19.40 -30.70
N HIS A 87 8.34 20.26 -29.97
CA HIS A 87 8.09 21.64 -30.39
C HIS A 87 9.37 22.46 -30.47
N ALA A 88 10.29 22.29 -29.51
CA ALA A 88 11.60 22.94 -29.55
C ALA A 88 12.39 22.47 -30.79
N ARG A 89 12.32 21.18 -31.13
CA ARG A 89 12.94 20.61 -32.32
C ARG A 89 12.40 21.22 -33.61
N GLU A 90 11.09 21.20 -33.79
CA GLU A 90 10.41 21.78 -34.95
C GLU A 90 10.74 23.27 -35.13
N THR A 91 10.88 24.01 -34.03
CA THR A 91 11.20 25.43 -34.04
C THR A 91 12.60 25.71 -34.59
N TYR A 92 13.62 24.97 -34.15
CA TYR A 92 14.98 25.21 -34.66
C TYR A 92 15.17 24.67 -36.08
N GLU A 93 14.48 23.58 -36.45
CA GLU A 93 14.53 23.00 -37.80
C GLU A 93 14.03 23.96 -38.89
N ALA A 94 13.14 24.90 -38.54
CA ALA A 94 12.64 25.91 -39.47
C ALA A 94 13.70 26.91 -39.93
N GLY A 95 14.76 27.12 -39.13
CA GLY A 95 15.78 28.14 -39.37
C GLY A 95 17.22 27.62 -39.48
N TRP A 96 17.47 26.37 -39.09
CA TRP A 96 18.81 25.78 -39.06
C TRP A 96 18.84 24.48 -39.89
N THR A 97 19.65 24.47 -40.94
CA THR A 97 19.78 23.34 -41.87
C THR A 97 21.24 22.89 -42.02
N GLY A 98 21.44 21.70 -42.59
CA GLY A 98 22.76 21.08 -42.80
C GLY A 98 23.03 19.88 -41.89
N GLU A 99 24.20 19.27 -42.04
CA GLU A 99 24.60 18.03 -41.34
C GLU A 99 24.49 18.14 -39.81
N ALA A 100 24.86 19.28 -39.24
CA ALA A 100 24.77 19.51 -37.79
C ALA A 100 23.30 19.59 -37.31
N ALA A 101 22.42 20.21 -38.09
CA ALA A 101 20.99 20.27 -37.78
C ALA A 101 20.35 18.88 -37.88
N ALA A 102 20.75 18.07 -38.86
CA ALA A 102 20.29 16.68 -39.00
C ALA A 102 20.75 15.80 -37.81
N ALA A 103 22.01 15.93 -37.39
CA ALA A 103 22.53 15.21 -36.23
C ALA A 103 21.84 15.62 -34.91
N ALA A 104 21.58 16.91 -34.72
CA ALA A 104 20.81 17.42 -33.59
C ALA A 104 19.37 16.89 -33.59
N SER A 105 18.69 16.93 -34.75
CA SER A 105 17.34 16.39 -34.93
C SER A 105 17.26 14.92 -34.53
N ALA A 106 18.17 14.10 -35.05
CA ALA A 106 18.22 12.68 -34.71
C ALA A 106 18.46 12.43 -33.20
N TYR A 107 19.22 13.29 -32.53
CA TYR A 107 19.40 13.22 -31.07
C TYR A 107 18.11 13.56 -30.32
N PHE A 108 17.45 14.68 -30.67
CA PHE A 108 16.23 15.10 -29.99
C PHE A 108 15.05 14.15 -30.21
N VAL A 109 14.95 13.50 -31.37
CA VAL A 109 13.97 12.41 -31.59
C VAL A 109 14.22 11.26 -30.62
N ARG A 110 15.47 10.79 -30.48
CA ARG A 110 15.79 9.72 -29.52
C ARG A 110 15.57 10.15 -28.06
N LEU A 111 15.79 11.41 -27.74
CA LEU A 111 15.54 11.95 -26.41
C LEU A 111 14.03 12.03 -26.13
N GLU A 112 13.24 12.52 -27.08
CA GLU A 112 11.77 12.55 -27.02
C GLU A 112 11.23 11.14 -26.77
N ASP A 113 11.64 10.16 -27.57
CA ASP A 113 11.21 8.76 -27.42
C ASP A 113 11.58 8.19 -26.04
N ALA A 114 12.79 8.47 -25.56
CA ALA A 114 13.27 7.97 -24.27
C ALA A 114 12.56 8.61 -23.07
N VAL A 115 12.20 9.90 -23.16
CA VAL A 115 11.41 10.59 -22.13
C VAL A 115 9.98 10.06 -22.14
N ASN A 116 9.35 9.96 -23.32
CA ASN A 116 7.97 9.48 -23.46
C ASN A 116 7.81 8.01 -23.01
N ALA A 117 8.81 7.17 -23.29
CA ALA A 117 8.80 5.76 -22.91
C ALA A 117 8.75 5.52 -21.39
N GLN A 118 9.10 6.51 -20.56
CA GLN A 118 9.06 6.39 -19.10
C GLN A 118 7.65 6.53 -18.52
N ALA A 119 6.73 7.19 -19.24
CA ALA A 119 5.38 7.45 -18.75
C ALA A 119 4.57 6.15 -18.53
N GLY A 120 4.70 5.17 -19.43
CA GLY A 120 3.99 3.88 -19.33
C GLY A 120 4.34 3.12 -18.04
N PRO A 121 5.62 2.76 -17.81
CA PRO A 121 6.05 2.08 -16.59
C PRO A 121 5.69 2.84 -15.31
N LEU A 122 5.79 4.18 -15.29
CA LEU A 122 5.39 4.98 -14.13
C LEU A 122 3.90 4.86 -13.81
N ARG A 123 3.03 4.88 -14.82
CA ARG A 123 1.57 4.66 -14.62
C ARG A 123 1.26 3.23 -14.17
N ASP A 124 1.99 2.24 -14.67
CA ASP A 124 1.80 0.86 -14.23
C ASP A 124 2.21 0.68 -12.76
N ILE A 125 3.33 1.27 -12.32
CA ILE A 125 3.69 1.30 -10.89
C ILE A 125 2.62 2.05 -10.08
N ALA A 126 2.16 3.21 -10.55
CA ALA A 126 1.14 3.99 -9.87
C ALA A 126 -0.14 3.18 -9.61
N ARG A 127 -0.64 2.46 -10.63
CA ARG A 127 -1.81 1.59 -10.51
C ARG A 127 -1.61 0.47 -9.50
N GLU A 128 -0.47 -0.19 -9.52
CA GLU A 128 -0.19 -1.28 -8.57
C GLU A 128 -0.07 -0.77 -7.13
N VAL A 129 0.54 0.41 -6.93
CA VAL A 129 0.62 1.07 -5.62
C VAL A 129 -0.78 1.46 -5.12
N ASP A 130 -1.66 1.97 -5.99
CA ASP A 130 -3.03 2.31 -5.60
C ASP A 130 -3.88 1.06 -5.30
N ASN A 131 -3.74 0.00 -6.11
CA ASN A 131 -4.40 -1.28 -5.85
C ASN A 131 -4.04 -1.84 -4.47
N VAL A 132 -2.77 -1.71 -4.06
CA VAL A 132 -2.35 -2.11 -2.70
C VAL A 132 -2.93 -1.19 -1.64
N ALA A 133 -2.95 0.13 -1.86
CA ALA A 133 -3.56 1.06 -0.90
C ALA A 133 -5.06 0.74 -0.67
N GLN A 134 -5.82 0.48 -1.74
CA GLN A 134 -7.22 0.05 -1.67
C GLN A 134 -7.37 -1.32 -1.01
N GLY A 135 -6.48 -2.27 -1.35
CA GLY A 135 -6.45 -3.61 -0.76
C GLY A 135 -6.18 -3.58 0.74
N MET A 136 -5.25 -2.75 1.20
CA MET A 136 -4.96 -2.55 2.62
C MET A 136 -6.14 -1.96 3.37
N LYS A 137 -6.82 -0.96 2.80
CA LYS A 137 -8.05 -0.39 3.37
C LYS A 137 -9.16 -1.44 3.53
N SER A 138 -9.37 -2.27 2.50
CA SER A 138 -10.33 -3.38 2.56
C SER A 138 -9.91 -4.44 3.60
N THR A 139 -8.61 -4.72 3.69
CA THR A 139 -8.06 -5.66 4.66
C THR A 139 -8.29 -5.17 6.09
N GLN A 140 -8.08 -3.88 6.37
CA GLN A 140 -8.35 -3.31 7.67
C GLN A 140 -9.82 -3.48 8.07
N ALA A 141 -10.77 -3.12 7.20
CA ALA A 141 -12.19 -3.30 7.50
C ALA A 141 -12.55 -4.78 7.76
N THR A 142 -11.89 -5.70 7.05
CA THR A 142 -12.04 -7.15 7.28
C THR A 142 -11.49 -7.55 8.65
N LEU A 143 -10.30 -7.06 9.00
CA LEU A 143 -9.67 -7.33 10.30
C LEU A 143 -10.50 -6.79 11.45
N ASP A 144 -11.00 -5.56 11.36
CA ASP A 144 -11.89 -4.97 12.36
C ASP A 144 -13.12 -5.87 12.61
N SER A 145 -13.74 -6.36 11.53
CA SER A 145 -14.88 -7.29 11.63
C SER A 145 -14.50 -8.64 12.26
N LEU A 146 -13.34 -9.19 11.92
CA LEU A 146 -12.89 -10.48 12.47
C LEU A 146 -12.51 -10.35 13.95
N ILE A 147 -11.86 -9.26 14.36
CA ILE A 147 -11.53 -8.99 15.76
C ILE A 147 -12.82 -8.84 16.58
N GLY A 148 -13.80 -8.08 16.09
CA GLY A 148 -15.10 -7.95 16.73
C GLY A 148 -15.76 -9.32 16.95
N MET A 149 -15.80 -10.14 15.90
CA MET A 149 -16.35 -11.50 15.98
C MET A 149 -15.57 -12.40 16.98
N MET A 150 -14.26 -12.27 17.04
CA MET A 150 -13.44 -13.00 18.00
C MET A 150 -13.72 -12.56 19.44
N LEU A 151 -13.85 -11.25 19.68
CA LEU A 151 -14.19 -10.69 20.98
C LEU A 151 -15.57 -11.16 21.44
N ASP A 152 -16.57 -11.22 20.55
CA ASP A 152 -17.89 -11.77 20.87
C ASP A 152 -17.80 -13.22 21.36
N TRP A 153 -17.03 -14.07 20.68
CA TRP A 153 -16.80 -15.46 21.11
C TRP A 153 -16.03 -15.52 22.44
N ALA A 154 -15.05 -14.63 22.65
CA ALA A 154 -14.30 -14.56 23.89
C ALA A 154 -15.18 -14.13 25.07
N ILE A 155 -16.10 -13.18 24.87
CA ILE A 155 -17.10 -12.76 25.85
C ILE A 155 -18.06 -13.90 26.16
N ALA A 156 -18.58 -14.58 25.14
CA ALA A 156 -19.45 -15.73 25.34
C ALA A 156 -18.77 -16.85 26.15
N ALA A 157 -17.49 -17.11 25.86
CA ALA A 157 -16.67 -18.03 26.63
C ALA A 157 -16.45 -17.56 28.07
N ALA A 158 -16.17 -16.27 28.29
CA ALA A 158 -15.95 -15.69 29.61
C ALA A 158 -17.20 -15.76 30.49
N VAL A 159 -18.37 -15.46 29.93
CA VAL A 159 -19.66 -15.59 30.62
C VAL A 159 -19.95 -17.05 30.98
N ALA A 160 -19.72 -17.98 30.04
CA ALA A 160 -19.92 -19.40 30.30
C ALA A 160 -18.95 -19.94 31.37
N ALA A 161 -17.68 -19.53 31.33
CA ALA A 161 -16.68 -19.89 32.33
C ALA A 161 -17.00 -19.31 33.71
N ALA A 162 -17.43 -18.04 33.78
CA ALA A 162 -17.86 -17.40 35.02
C ALA A 162 -19.08 -18.11 35.64
N ALA A 163 -20.08 -18.46 34.80
CA ALA A 163 -21.25 -19.21 35.25
C ALA A 163 -20.90 -20.63 35.73
N ALA A 164 -19.98 -21.32 35.05
CA ALA A 164 -19.47 -22.62 35.46
C ALA A 164 -18.68 -22.53 36.78
N ALA A 165 -17.87 -21.49 36.97
CA ALA A 165 -17.13 -21.24 38.21
C ALA A 165 -18.07 -20.89 39.37
N ALA A 166 -19.15 -20.14 39.13
CA ALA A 166 -20.14 -19.81 40.16
C ALA A 166 -21.01 -21.02 40.57
N SER A 167 -21.20 -21.99 39.67
CA SER A 167 -22.01 -23.20 39.90
C SER A 167 -21.21 -24.44 40.30
N SER A 168 -19.88 -24.39 40.25
CA SER A 168 -19.00 -25.49 40.67
C SER A 168 -18.12 -25.08 41.85
N TRP A 169 -17.90 -26.02 42.78
CA TRP A 169 -17.01 -25.81 43.94
C TRP A 169 -15.51 -25.85 43.55
N THR A 170 -15.20 -26.11 42.28
CA THR A 170 -13.84 -26.26 41.75
C THR A 170 -13.51 -25.13 40.77
N VAL A 171 -12.85 -24.09 41.29
CA VAL A 171 -12.44 -22.86 40.59
C VAL A 171 -11.68 -23.12 39.28
N VAL A 172 -10.95 -24.24 39.19
CA VAL A 172 -10.08 -24.59 38.04
C VAL A 172 -10.80 -25.47 37.01
N GLY A 173 -11.89 -26.14 37.37
CA GLY A 173 -12.63 -27.03 36.46
C GLY A 173 -13.59 -26.30 35.50
N GLY A 174 -14.03 -25.09 35.85
CA GLY A 174 -15.05 -24.34 35.11
C GLY A 174 -14.61 -23.81 33.74
N LEU A 175 -13.32 -23.54 33.55
CA LEU A 175 -12.78 -23.00 32.29
C LEU A 175 -12.95 -23.95 31.10
N VAL A 176 -12.87 -25.26 31.36
CA VAL A 176 -12.92 -26.32 30.34
C VAL A 176 -14.12 -27.26 30.55
N GLY A 177 -14.75 -27.25 31.73
CA GLY A 177 -15.78 -28.21 32.12
C GLY A 177 -17.18 -27.97 31.51
N GLY A 178 -17.48 -26.76 31.05
CA GLY A 178 -18.73 -26.45 30.36
C GLY A 178 -18.57 -26.60 28.85
N GLY A 179 -19.31 -27.51 28.21
CA GLY A 179 -19.24 -27.72 26.75
C GLY A 179 -19.49 -26.44 25.93
N SER A 180 -20.22 -25.46 26.47
CA SER A 180 -20.43 -24.15 25.86
C SER A 180 -19.19 -23.24 25.90
N ALA A 181 -18.42 -23.23 26.99
CA ALA A 181 -17.20 -22.43 27.10
C ALA A 181 -16.11 -22.95 26.14
N ALA A 182 -15.89 -24.27 26.12
CA ALA A 182 -14.92 -24.90 25.23
C ALA A 182 -15.26 -24.68 23.74
N PHE A 183 -16.54 -24.71 23.38
CA PHE A 183 -16.98 -24.40 22.01
C PHE A 183 -16.67 -22.96 21.62
N SER A 184 -17.01 -21.99 22.48
CA SER A 184 -16.76 -20.57 22.21
C SER A 184 -15.26 -20.26 22.10
N ILE A 185 -14.42 -20.86 22.95
CA ILE A 185 -12.95 -20.76 22.86
C ILE A 185 -12.44 -21.29 21.51
N ALA A 186 -12.94 -22.46 21.08
CA ALA A 186 -12.55 -23.03 19.79
C ALA A 186 -12.96 -22.15 18.60
N GLN A 187 -14.11 -21.47 18.67
CA GLN A 187 -14.54 -20.54 17.62
C GLN A 187 -13.69 -19.27 17.62
N ALA A 188 -13.40 -18.69 18.78
CA ALA A 188 -12.50 -17.54 18.89
C ALA A 188 -11.13 -17.86 18.25
N GLY A 189 -10.57 -19.05 18.51
CA GLY A 189 -9.32 -19.50 17.89
C GLY A 189 -9.37 -19.66 16.37
N ARG A 190 -10.52 -20.11 15.82
CA ARG A 190 -10.68 -20.17 14.36
C ARG A 190 -10.72 -18.78 13.73
N VAL A 191 -11.40 -17.84 14.37
CA VAL A 191 -11.47 -16.45 13.88
C VAL A 191 -10.09 -15.80 13.97
N TRP A 192 -9.33 -16.05 15.04
CA TRP A 192 -7.94 -15.59 15.15
C TRP A 192 -7.03 -16.13 14.02
N MET A 193 -7.17 -17.41 13.67
CA MET A 193 -6.45 -17.96 12.51
C MET A 193 -6.81 -17.29 11.19
N GLN A 194 -8.08 -16.86 11.03
CA GLN A 194 -8.49 -16.07 9.86
C GLN A 194 -7.85 -14.67 9.86
N VAL A 195 -7.75 -14.01 11.01
CA VAL A 195 -7.02 -12.73 11.16
C VAL A 195 -5.58 -12.88 10.66
N VAL A 196 -4.86 -13.90 11.15
CA VAL A 196 -3.48 -14.17 10.73
C VAL A 196 -3.37 -14.47 9.23
N GLN A 197 -4.31 -15.24 8.68
CA GLN A 197 -4.33 -15.56 7.25
C GLN A 197 -4.58 -14.33 6.36
N VAL A 198 -5.55 -13.49 6.74
CA VAL A 198 -5.86 -12.25 6.03
C VAL A 198 -4.65 -11.30 6.04
N HIS A 199 -3.97 -11.17 7.17
CA HIS A 199 -2.73 -10.41 7.26
C HIS A 199 -1.62 -10.97 6.35
N GLY A 200 -1.40 -12.29 6.36
CA GLY A 200 -0.39 -12.93 5.51
C GLY A 200 -0.64 -12.72 4.01
N ASN A 201 -1.91 -12.73 3.60
CA ASN A 201 -2.30 -12.43 2.22
C ASN A 201 -1.97 -10.97 1.84
N ALA A 202 -2.25 -10.01 2.73
CA ALA A 202 -1.94 -8.61 2.48
C ALA A 202 -0.42 -8.37 2.34
N VAL A 203 0.39 -8.95 3.22
CA VAL A 203 1.86 -8.87 3.11
C VAL A 203 2.36 -9.49 1.80
N SER A 204 1.76 -10.58 1.36
CA SER A 204 2.12 -11.22 0.08
C SER A 204 1.84 -10.31 -1.12
N MET A 205 0.72 -9.58 -1.11
CA MET A 205 0.39 -8.60 -2.15
C MET A 205 1.38 -7.43 -2.17
N MET A 206 1.76 -6.90 -1.00
CA MET A 206 2.76 -5.83 -0.92
C MET A 206 4.10 -6.27 -1.52
N ASN A 207 4.56 -7.48 -1.17
CA ASN A 207 5.80 -8.04 -1.73
C ASN A 207 5.74 -8.23 -3.25
N ALA A 208 4.56 -8.58 -3.79
CA ALA A 208 4.37 -8.68 -5.23
C ALA A 208 4.58 -7.32 -5.92
N VAL A 209 4.02 -6.24 -5.37
CA VAL A 209 4.20 -4.87 -5.91
C VAL A 209 5.64 -4.39 -5.79
N VAL A 210 6.35 -4.72 -4.71
CA VAL A 210 7.80 -4.46 -4.60
C VAL A 210 8.56 -5.16 -5.73
N GLY A 211 8.21 -6.42 -6.01
CA GLY A 211 8.79 -7.19 -7.11
C GLY A 211 8.51 -6.59 -8.49
N LEU A 212 7.27 -6.20 -8.75
CA LEU A 212 6.87 -5.54 -10.00
C LEU A 212 7.57 -4.19 -10.18
N SER A 213 7.62 -3.38 -9.13
CA SER A 213 8.29 -2.08 -9.13
C SER A 213 9.78 -2.22 -9.42
N ALA A 214 10.46 -3.22 -8.82
CA ALA A 214 11.84 -3.52 -9.12
C ALA A 214 12.04 -3.96 -10.59
N GLY A 215 11.08 -4.73 -11.15
CA GLY A 215 11.06 -5.11 -12.56
C GLY A 215 10.92 -3.91 -13.50
N PHE A 216 9.97 -3.02 -13.22
CA PHE A 216 9.77 -1.79 -14.00
C PHE A 216 10.97 -0.84 -13.89
N LEU A 217 11.53 -0.65 -12.70
CA LEU A 217 12.77 0.13 -12.52
C LEU A 217 13.95 -0.46 -13.29
N GLY A 218 14.04 -1.80 -13.39
CA GLY A 218 15.03 -2.46 -14.24
C GLY A 218 14.83 -2.20 -15.74
N SER A 219 13.61 -1.88 -16.17
CA SER A 219 13.28 -1.53 -17.56
C SER A 219 13.51 -0.04 -17.91
N ILE A 220 13.58 0.84 -16.90
CA ILE A 220 13.90 2.26 -17.09
C ILE A 220 15.42 2.39 -17.22
N HIS A 221 15.91 2.49 -18.46
CA HIS A 221 17.32 2.83 -18.72
C HIS A 221 17.54 4.33 -18.54
N GLY A 222 18.46 4.71 -17.64
CA GLY A 222 18.79 6.12 -17.38
C GLY A 222 19.38 6.84 -18.59
N PHE A 223 19.19 8.16 -18.66
CA PHE A 223 19.65 9.04 -19.74
C PHE A 223 21.17 8.99 -20.03
N SER A 224 21.96 8.37 -19.15
CA SER A 224 23.40 8.13 -19.34
C SER A 224 23.73 7.27 -20.57
N THR A 225 22.76 6.54 -21.14
CA THR A 225 22.94 5.76 -22.36
C THR A 225 22.72 6.57 -23.64
N GLN A 226 22.36 7.86 -23.55
CA GLN A 226 22.11 8.68 -24.74
C GLN A 226 23.39 9.45 -25.14
N PRO A 227 24.18 8.95 -26.11
CA PRO A 227 25.41 9.63 -26.50
C PRO A 227 25.07 10.99 -27.11
N LEU A 228 25.82 12.01 -26.68
CA LEU A 228 25.81 13.32 -27.34
C LEU A 228 26.20 13.14 -28.82
N PRO A 229 25.68 13.99 -29.73
CA PRO A 229 26.05 13.93 -31.15
C PRO A 229 27.58 13.98 -31.31
N SER A 230 28.17 12.91 -31.83
CA SER A 230 29.59 12.85 -32.18
C SER A 230 29.77 13.27 -33.63
N GLY A 231 30.14 14.53 -33.86
CA GLY A 231 30.42 15.04 -35.19
C GLY A 231 31.26 16.31 -35.14
N SER A 232 32.48 16.24 -35.66
CA SER A 232 33.30 17.43 -35.89
C SER A 232 32.63 18.33 -36.92
N TYR A 233 32.45 19.61 -36.59
CA TYR A 233 32.05 20.66 -37.51
C TYR A 233 32.82 20.56 -38.83
N THR A 234 32.14 20.21 -39.93
CA THR A 234 32.68 20.35 -41.29
C THR A 234 31.82 21.39 -42.01
N ASN A 235 32.13 22.66 -41.79
CA ASN A 235 31.67 23.74 -42.62
C ASN A 235 32.45 23.68 -43.94
N ARG A 236 31.82 23.15 -45.00
CA ARG A 236 32.29 23.36 -46.37
C ARG A 236 32.22 24.86 -46.64
N GLN A 237 33.35 25.55 -46.52
CA GLN A 237 33.47 26.92 -47.01
C GLN A 237 33.14 26.87 -48.50
N LEU A 238 32.02 27.49 -48.87
CA LEU A 238 31.69 27.71 -50.27
C LEU A 238 32.78 28.62 -50.85
N PRO A 239 33.31 28.32 -52.05
CA PRO A 239 34.39 29.07 -52.68
C PRO A 239 33.98 30.51 -53.03
#